data_AF-N2BJD8-F1
#
_entry.id   AF-N2BJD8-F1
#
_cell.length_a   1.000
_cell.length_b   1.000
_cell.length_c   1.000
_cell.angle_alpha   90.00
_cell.angle_beta   90.00
_cell.angle_gamma   90.00
#
_symmetry.space_group_name_H-M   'P 1'
#
loop_
_entity.id
_entity.type
_entity.pdbx_description
1 polymer ?
#
loop_
_entity_poly.entity_id
_entity_poly.type
_entity_poly.pdbx_seq_one_letter_code
_entity_poly.pdbx_strand_id
1 'polypeptide(L)'
;MFDNVKREFIQENGISNGDTTKRSKIFREYQLSVKKEDRAKGTWTLQQYEGKYRSAMYAAVKAANPDWEPGQPFDSSILDSVTRESVESSLVQSGNQFVRKSIDYSV
;
A
#
# COMPACT_ATOMS: atom_id res chain seq x y z
N MET A 1 2.20 8.80 1.85
CA MET A 1 2.48 7.44 1.32
C MET A 1 1.22 6.85 0.68
N PHE A 2 0.15 6.64 1.46
CA PHE A 2 -1.13 6.09 0.98
C PHE A 2 -1.65 6.75 -0.31
N ASP A 3 -1.82 8.07 -0.32
CA ASP A 3 -2.38 8.78 -1.49
C ASP A 3 -1.53 8.63 -2.75
N ASN A 4 -0.20 8.57 -2.58
CA ASN A 4 0.69 8.34 -3.71
C ASN A 4 0.54 6.93 -4.25
N VAL A 5 0.43 5.93 -3.38
CA VAL A 5 0.15 4.54 -3.79
C VAL A 5 -1.20 4.44 -4.49
N LYS A 6 -2.25 5.09 -3.97
CA LYS A 6 -3.59 5.13 -4.61
C LYS A 6 -3.50 5.76 -6.00
N ARG A 7 -2.85 6.91 -6.11
CA ARG A 7 -2.65 7.62 -7.37
C ARG A 7 -1.89 6.75 -8.40
N GLU A 8 -0.79 6.12 -8.00
CA GLU A 8 0.02 5.27 -8.88
C GLU A 8 -0.73 4.01 -9.29
N PHE A 9 -1.47 3.40 -8.36
CA PHE A 9 -2.28 2.23 -8.66
C PHE A 9 -3.37 2.55 -9.69
N ILE A 10 -4.01 3.72 -9.61
CA ILE A 10 -5.00 4.18 -10.60
C ILE A 10 -4.33 4.47 -11.94
N GLN A 11 -3.22 5.22 -11.94
CA GLN A 11 -2.51 5.60 -13.17
C GLN A 11 -2.00 4.40 -13.96
N GLU A 12 -1.51 3.38 -13.26
CA GLU A 12 -0.90 2.19 -13.88
C GLU A 12 -1.88 1.01 -13.98
N ASN A 13 -3.19 1.23 -13.74
CA ASN A 13 -4.19 0.16 -13.75
C ASN A 13 -3.78 -1.05 -12.89
N GLY A 14 -3.23 -0.81 -11.71
CA GLY A 14 -2.75 -1.83 -10.79
C GLY A 14 -1.38 -2.44 -11.11
N ILE A 15 -0.74 -2.07 -12.24
CA ILE A 15 0.64 -2.49 -12.55
C ILE A 15 1.62 -1.81 -11.60
N SER A 16 2.63 -2.56 -11.16
CA SER A 16 3.73 -2.01 -10.34
C SER A 16 4.87 -1.61 -11.26
N ASN A 17 4.75 -0.43 -11.87
CA ASN A 17 5.80 0.10 -12.72
C ASN A 17 6.83 0.88 -11.88
N GLY A 18 8.10 0.48 -11.91
CA GLY A 18 9.15 1.11 -11.12
C GLY A 18 9.56 2.51 -11.61
N ASP A 19 9.32 2.80 -12.90
CA ASP A 19 9.82 4.02 -13.57
C ASP A 19 8.88 5.23 -13.48
N THR A 20 7.56 5.00 -13.38
CA THR A 20 6.57 6.10 -13.31
C THR A 20 6.25 6.54 -11.88
N THR A 21 6.79 5.82 -10.89
CA THR A 21 6.48 6.09 -9.48
C THR A 21 7.36 7.20 -8.90
N LYS A 22 6.75 8.17 -8.21
CA LYS A 22 7.47 9.21 -7.44
C LYS A 22 8.09 8.64 -6.15
N ARG A 23 8.17 7.31 -6.06
CA ARG A 23 8.67 6.53 -4.94
C ARG A 23 10.04 7.02 -4.47
N SER A 24 10.99 7.14 -5.39
CA SER A 24 12.35 7.61 -5.07
C SER A 24 12.37 8.99 -4.43
N LYS A 25 11.49 9.90 -4.85
CA LYS A 25 11.37 11.25 -4.27
C LYS A 25 10.80 11.21 -2.85
N ILE A 26 9.70 10.49 -2.62
CA ILE A 26 9.05 10.38 -1.30
C ILE A 26 10.00 9.71 -0.29
N PHE A 27 10.67 8.64 -0.71
CA PHE A 27 11.64 7.94 0.12
C PHE A 27 12.82 8.84 0.50
N ARG A 28 13.32 9.62 -0.46
CA ARG A 28 14.40 10.59 -0.21
C ARG A 28 13.96 11.69 0.75
N GLU A 29 12.79 12.29 0.55
CA GLU A 29 12.26 13.34 1.44
C GLU A 29 12.09 12.82 2.87
N TYR A 30 11.53 11.63 3.03
CA TYR A 30 11.43 10.99 4.35
C TYR A 30 12.81 10.75 4.98
N GLN A 31 13.75 10.17 4.25
CA GLN A 31 15.10 9.91 4.76
C GLN A 31 15.80 11.20 5.21
N LEU A 32 15.58 12.32 4.52
CA LEU A 32 16.13 13.62 4.91
C LEU A 32 15.44 14.21 6.15
N SER A 33 14.18 13.86 6.41
CA SER A 33 13.42 14.31 7.59
C SER A 33 13.76 13.57 8.89
N VAL A 34 14.42 12.42 8.81
CA VAL A 34 14.77 11.59 9.99
C VAL A 34 16.29 11.53 10.22
N LYS A 35 16.70 11.30 11.47
CA LYS A 35 18.11 11.14 11.85
C LYS A 35 18.74 10.00 11.05
N LYS A 36 20.02 10.15 10.68
CA LYS A 36 20.76 9.17 9.84
C LYS A 36 20.63 7.74 10.36
N GLU A 37 20.70 7.58 11.68
CA GLU A 37 20.63 6.31 12.42
C GLU A 37 19.28 5.59 12.22
N ASP A 38 18.21 6.37 12.08
CA ASP A 38 16.83 5.85 11.98
C ASP A 38 16.37 5.65 10.54
N ARG A 39 17.13 6.14 9.55
CA ARG A 39 16.75 6.08 8.13
C ARG A 39 16.47 4.67 7.65
N ALA A 40 17.29 3.69 8.06
CA ALA A 40 17.13 2.30 7.63
C ALA A 40 15.80 1.71 8.13
N LYS A 41 15.51 1.86 9.42
CA LYS A 41 14.27 1.38 10.05
C LYS A 41 13.04 2.10 9.52
N GLY A 42 13.12 3.42 9.36
CA GLY A 42 12.03 4.23 8.83
C GLY A 42 11.73 3.92 7.36
N THR A 43 12.77 3.78 6.54
CA THR A 43 12.63 3.38 5.12
C THR A 43 11.99 2.01 5.01
N TRP A 44 12.46 1.03 5.81
CA TRP A 44 11.88 -0.31 5.85
C TRP A 44 10.39 -0.27 6.19
N THR A 45 10.03 0.47 7.23
CA THR A 45 8.62 0.62 7.66
C THR A 45 7.75 1.22 6.56
N LEU A 46 8.26 2.21 5.82
CA LEU A 46 7.57 2.79 4.68
C LEU A 46 7.35 1.79 3.53
N GLN A 47 8.34 0.95 3.22
CA GLN A 47 8.19 -0.12 2.21
C GLN A 47 7.11 -1.12 2.61
N GLN A 48 7.04 -1.47 3.90
CA GLN A 48 6.00 -2.37 4.40
C GLN A 48 4.61 -1.75 4.19
N TYR A 49 4.40 -0.49 4.59
CA TYR A 49 3.12 0.20 4.37
C TYR A 49 2.75 0.31 2.89
N GLU A 50 3.70 0.67 2.02
CA GLU A 50 3.49 0.75 0.57
C GLU A 50 2.93 -0.58 0.01
N GLY A 51 3.54 -1.71 0.37
CA GLY A 51 3.08 -3.03 -0.04
C GLY A 51 1.69 -3.38 0.49
N LYS A 52 1.38 -3.03 1.74
CA LYS A 52 0.05 -3.28 2.33
C LYS A 52 -1.04 -2.44 1.68
N TYR A 53 -0.76 -1.18 1.36
CA TYR A 53 -1.71 -0.33 0.64
C TYR A 53 -1.99 -0.86 -0.76
N ARG A 54 -0.96 -1.23 -1.54
CA ARG A 54 -1.17 -1.86 -2.85
C ARG A 54 -1.99 -3.14 -2.75
N SER A 55 -1.67 -4.00 -1.77
CA SER A 55 -2.40 -5.26 -1.58
C SER A 55 -3.87 -5.04 -1.22
N ALA A 56 -4.19 -4.02 -0.42
CA ALA A 56 -5.57 -3.67 -0.11
C ALA A 56 -6.33 -3.14 -1.33
N MET A 57 -5.71 -2.26 -2.12
CA MET A 57 -6.31 -1.74 -3.36
C MET A 57 -6.55 -2.86 -4.38
N TYR A 58 -5.55 -3.74 -4.57
CA TYR A 58 -5.66 -4.92 -5.42
C TYR A 58 -6.82 -5.81 -4.99
N ALA A 59 -6.94 -6.09 -3.69
CA ALA A 59 -8.03 -6.91 -3.16
C ALA A 59 -9.40 -6.25 -3.37
N ALA A 60 -9.51 -4.93 -3.21
CA ALA A 60 -10.76 -4.22 -3.45
C ALA A 60 -11.20 -4.30 -4.92
N VAL A 61 -10.28 -4.10 -5.86
CA VAL A 61 -10.58 -4.22 -7.30
C VAL A 61 -10.94 -5.66 -7.67
N LYS A 62 -10.19 -6.66 -7.19
CA LYS A 62 -10.53 -8.07 -7.39
C LYS A 62 -11.86 -8.49 -6.76
N ALA A 63 -12.24 -7.90 -5.63
CA ALA A 63 -13.54 -8.18 -5.00
C ALA A 63 -14.71 -7.61 -5.81
N ALA A 64 -14.52 -6.44 -6.44
CA ALA A 64 -15.52 -5.84 -7.31
C ALA A 64 -15.57 -6.52 -8.70
N ASN A 65 -14.42 -6.95 -9.22
CA ASN A 65 -14.29 -7.67 -10.48
C ASN A 65 -13.28 -8.82 -10.35
N PRO A 66 -13.73 -10.06 -10.11
CA PRO A 66 -12.86 -11.22 -9.95
C PRO A 66 -11.98 -11.53 -11.17
N ASP A 67 -12.44 -11.19 -12.37
CA ASP A 67 -11.74 -11.45 -13.63
C ASP A 67 -10.74 -10.34 -14.01
N TRP A 68 -10.72 -9.23 -13.27
CA TRP A 68 -9.80 -8.12 -13.53
C TRP A 68 -8.33 -8.54 -13.37
N GLU A 69 -7.48 -8.20 -14.32
CA GLU A 69 -6.04 -8.41 -14.26
C GLU A 69 -5.26 -7.09 -14.24
N PRO A 70 -4.07 -7.02 -13.61
CA PRO A 70 -3.22 -5.83 -13.67
C PRO A 70 -2.98 -5.36 -15.10
N GLY A 71 -3.20 -4.07 -15.33
CA GLY A 71 -3.10 -3.43 -16.64
C GLY A 71 -4.45 -3.20 -17.30
N GLN A 72 -5.48 -3.95 -16.89
CA GLN A 72 -6.84 -3.71 -17.36
C GLN A 72 -7.45 -2.47 -16.67
N PRO A 73 -8.22 -1.65 -17.40
CA PRO A 73 -8.92 -0.53 -16.80
C PRO A 73 -9.93 -1.01 -15.76
N PHE A 74 -10.12 -0.22 -14.71
CA PHE A 74 -11.10 -0.47 -13.66
C PHE A 74 -11.74 0.85 -13.22
N ASP A 75 -12.90 0.78 -12.56
CA ASP A 75 -13.53 1.96 -11.99
C ASP A 75 -12.79 2.41 -10.73
N SER A 76 -12.15 3.59 -10.80
CA SER A 76 -11.38 4.13 -9.68
C SER A 76 -12.18 4.37 -8.40
N SER A 77 -13.51 4.54 -8.50
CA SER A 77 -14.40 4.75 -7.35
C SER A 77 -14.46 3.54 -6.42
N ILE A 78 -14.10 2.33 -6.90
CA ILE A 78 -13.95 1.13 -6.07
C ILE A 78 -12.99 1.39 -4.90
N LEU A 79 -11.96 2.21 -5.13
CA LEU A 79 -10.94 2.53 -4.15
C LEU A 79 -11.37 3.60 -3.14
N ASP A 80 -12.58 4.18 -3.25
CA ASP A 80 -13.07 5.17 -2.29
C ASP A 80 -13.47 4.54 -0.95
N SER A 81 -13.80 3.25 -0.98
CA SER A 81 -13.99 2.43 0.22
C SER A 81 -12.68 2.07 0.93
N VAL A 82 -11.55 2.16 0.23
CA VAL A 82 -10.22 1.84 0.77
C VAL A 82 -9.64 3.11 1.38
N THR A 83 -9.61 3.17 2.71
CA THR A 83 -8.96 4.27 3.45
C THR A 83 -7.67 3.82 4.09
N ARG A 84 -6.78 4.79 4.37
CA ARG A 84 -5.54 4.55 5.08
C ARG A 84 -5.80 3.90 6.44
N GLU A 85 -6.76 4.43 7.18
CA GLU A 85 -7.13 4.02 8.52
C GLU A 85 -7.68 2.59 8.52
N SER A 86 -8.51 2.24 7.54
CA SER A 86 -9.02 0.88 7.35
C SER A 86 -7.87 -0.11 7.16
N VAL A 87 -6.93 0.19 6.27
CA VAL A 87 -5.78 -0.70 6.03
C VAL A 87 -4.88 -0.78 7.26
N GLU A 88 -4.47 0.35 7.84
CA GLU A 88 -3.57 0.37 9.00
C GLU A 88 -4.19 -0.31 10.23
N SER A 89 -5.49 -0.14 10.48
CA SER A 89 -6.19 -0.78 11.61
C SER A 89 -6.23 -2.31 11.51
N SER A 90 -6.16 -2.84 10.29
CA SER A 90 -6.09 -4.27 10.01
C SER A 90 -4.68 -4.86 10.16
N LEU A 91 -3.65 -4.03 10.36
CA LEU A 91 -2.27 -4.46 10.51
C LEU A 91 -1.88 -4.61 11.97
N VAL A 92 -1.11 -5.65 12.27
CA VAL A 92 -0.38 -5.82 13.54
C VAL A 92 1.09 -6.06 13.25
N GLN A 93 1.93 -5.52 14.11
CA GLN A 93 3.36 -5.75 14.03
C GLN A 93 3.67 -7.17 14.54
N SER A 94 4.30 -7.98 13.69
CA SER A 94 4.85 -9.28 14.05
C SER A 94 6.33 -9.28 13.74
N GLY A 95 7.15 -9.15 14.79
CA GLY A 95 8.59 -8.90 14.68
C GLY A 95 8.89 -7.63 13.87
N ASN A 96 9.59 -7.79 12.74
CA ASN A 96 9.99 -6.70 11.86
C ASN A 96 9.05 -6.48 10.66
N GLN A 97 7.89 -7.14 10.61
CA GLN A 97 6.92 -7.04 9.52
C GLN A 97 5.52 -6.69 10.03
N PHE A 98 4.70 -6.16 9.12
CA PHE A 98 3.26 -6.04 9.37
C PHE A 98 2.53 -7.27 8.80
N VAL A 99 1.70 -7.89 9.63
CA VAL A 99 0.79 -8.98 9.22
C VAL A 99 -0.66 -8.51 9.39
N ARG A 100 -1.59 -9.09 8.64
CA ARG A 100 -3.02 -8.81 8.85
C ARG A 100 -3.47 -9.42 10.18
N LYS A 101 -4.31 -8.71 10.93
CA LYS A 101 -5.00 -9.26 12.11
C LYS A 101 -5.79 -10.49 11.67
N SER A 102 -5.45 -11.64 12.23
CA SER A 102 -6.36 -12.79 12.24
C SER A 102 -7.52 -12.41 13.15
N ILE A 103 -8.73 -12.33 12.59
CA ILE A 103 -9.94 -12.35 13.42
C ILE A 103 -10.12 -13.82 13.77
N ASP A 104 -9.72 -14.20 14.98
CA ASP A 104 -10.08 -15.50 15.55
C ASP A 104 -11.61 -15.53 15.69
N TYR A 105 -12.28 -16.15 14.73
CA TYR A 105 -13.65 -16.62 14.92
C TYR A 105 -13.58 -17.87 15.80
N SER A 106 -13.40 -17.67 17.10
CA SER A 106 -13.73 -18.72 18.06
C SER A 106 -15.26 -18.79 18.14
N VAL A 107 -15.81 -19.82 17.50
CA VAL A 107 -17.24 -20.22 17.55
C VAL A 107 -17.52 -20.91 18.88
#